data_AF-A0A0D2ETH0-F1
#
_entry.id   AF-A0A0D2ETH0-F1
#
_cell.length_a   1.000
_cell.length_b   1.000
_cell.length_c   1.000
_cell.angle_alpha   90.00
_cell.angle_beta   90.00
_cell.angle_gamma   90.00
#
_symmetry.space_group_name_H-M   'P 1'
#
loop_
_entity.id
_entity.type
_entity.pdbx_description
1 polymer ?
#
loop_
_entity_poly.entity_id
_entity_poly.type
_entity_poly.pdbx_seq_one_letter_code
_entity_poly.pdbx_strand_id
1 'polypeptide(L)'
;MATSPNVQAILSGDANEKAAIINHILGEIHSVLAEDEDISKLVRYKVKERGENDRTRLAKIFEFMGPDDDTLNLLNSNISAWTTDPAAFWMRPAPCFLGHIAAQAQIVGCYIQSERDDA
;
A
#
# COMPACT_ATOMS: atom_id res chain seq x y z
N MET A 1 -12.18 6.54 37.85
CA MET A 1 -11.50 7.33 36.80
C MET A 1 -10.08 6.81 36.69
N ALA A 2 -9.76 6.08 35.62
CA ALA A 2 -8.40 5.59 35.41
C ALA A 2 -7.53 6.76 34.94
N THR A 3 -6.55 7.14 35.75
CA THR A 3 -5.52 8.13 35.41
C THR A 3 -4.75 7.63 34.20
N SER A 4 -4.84 8.33 33.07
CA SER A 4 -4.00 8.04 31.91
C SER A 4 -2.54 8.05 32.35
N PRO A 5 -1.77 6.96 32.14
CA PRO A 5 -0.37 6.94 32.49
C PRO A 5 0.33 8.05 31.69
N ASN A 6 0.95 8.98 32.41
CA ASN A 6 1.73 10.05 31.80
C ASN A 6 2.95 9.39 31.14
N VAL A 7 2.95 9.30 29.81
CA VAL A 7 4.04 8.71 29.02
C VAL A 7 5.38 9.39 29.34
N GLN A 8 5.38 10.69 29.68
CA GLN A 8 6.60 11.39 30.08
C GLN A 8 7.15 10.93 31.44
N ALA A 9 6.29 10.44 32.35
CA ALA A 9 6.72 9.92 33.64
C ALA A 9 7.38 8.53 33.53
N ILE A 10 7.09 7.78 32.45
CA ILE A 10 7.68 6.47 32.16
C ILE A 10 9.07 6.63 31.52
N LEU A 11 9.33 7.77 30.88
CA LEU A 11 10.57 8.06 30.16
C LEU A 11 11.59 8.79 31.05
N SER A 12 12.08 8.11 32.09
CA SER A 12 13.26 8.53 32.85
C SER A 12 14.55 8.02 32.20
N GLY A 13 15.64 8.78 32.29
CA GLY A 13 16.96 8.32 31.82
C GLY A 13 17.53 9.10 30.63
N ASP A 14 18.61 8.57 30.06
CA ASP A 14 19.22 9.10 28.84
C ASP A 14 18.45 8.69 27.56
N ALA A 15 18.90 9.16 26.38
CA ALA A 15 18.21 8.88 25.12
C ALA A 15 18.16 7.39 24.77
N ASN A 16 19.18 6.61 25.14
CA ASN A 16 19.25 5.18 24.85
C ASN A 16 18.30 4.41 25.77
N GLU A 17 18.28 4.76 27.06
CA GLU A 17 17.35 4.18 28.04
C GLU A 17 15.90 4.43 27.64
N LYS A 18 15.58 5.67 27.24
CA LYS A 18 14.24 6.01 26.70
C LYS A 18 13.91 5.22 25.45
N ALA A 19 14.84 5.10 24.52
CA ALA A 19 14.63 4.33 23.30
C ALA A 19 14.39 2.85 23.59
N ALA A 20 15.13 2.26 24.54
CA ALA A 20 14.95 0.88 24.96
C ALA A 20 13.55 0.65 25.57
N ILE A 21 13.10 1.55 26.45
CA ILE A 21 11.77 1.48 27.06
C ILE A 21 10.67 1.62 25.99
N ILE A 22 10.79 2.59 25.08
CA ILE A 22 9.83 2.80 23.99
C ILE A 22 9.77 1.57 23.10
N ASN A 23 10.91 1.03 22.67
CA ASN A 23 10.97 -0.15 21.81
C ASN A 23 10.35 -1.37 22.49
N HIS A 24 10.58 -1.55 23.80
CA HIS A 24 9.99 -2.65 24.56
C HIS A 24 8.45 -2.54 24.58
N ILE A 25 7.90 -1.38 24.97
CA ILE A 25 6.45 -1.15 25.02
C ILE A 25 5.82 -1.30 23.63
N LEU A 26 6.44 -0.74 22.60
CA LEU A 26 5.96 -0.87 21.22
C LEU A 26 5.98 -2.33 20.75
N GLY A 27 6.99 -3.12 21.16
CA GLY A 27 7.06 -4.54 20.86
C GLY A 27 5.93 -5.36 21.52
N GLU A 28 5.58 -5.04 22.77
CA GLU A 28 4.45 -5.67 23.45
C GLU A 28 3.12 -5.32 22.77
N ILE A 29 2.90 -4.03 22.47
CA ILE A 29 1.70 -3.58 21.74
C ILE A 29 1.62 -4.27 20.38
N HIS A 30 2.74 -4.32 19.63
CA HIS A 30 2.79 -4.99 18.34
C HIS A 30 2.38 -6.46 18.44
N SER A 31 2.85 -7.18 19.48
CA SER A 31 2.52 -8.58 19.69
C SER A 31 1.02 -8.78 19.98
N VAL A 32 0.44 -7.96 20.87
CA VAL A 32 -1.01 -8.00 21.16
C VAL A 32 -1.85 -7.73 19.91
N LEU A 33 -1.47 -6.72 19.12
CA LEU A 33 -2.19 -6.37 17.88
C LEU A 33 -2.02 -7.39 16.75
N ALA A 34 -0.99 -8.23 16.81
CA ALA A 34 -0.76 -9.32 15.87
C ALA A 34 -1.55 -10.58 16.23
N GLU A 35 -1.78 -10.82 17.52
CA GLU A 35 -2.53 -11.98 18.02
C GLU A 35 -4.05 -11.77 18.01
N ASP A 36 -4.52 -10.53 18.25
CA ASP A 36 -5.94 -10.19 18.33
C ASP A 36 -6.36 -9.24 17.20
N GLU A 37 -6.93 -9.81 16.14
CA GLU A 37 -7.38 -9.07 14.96
C GLU A 37 -8.55 -8.12 15.27
N ASP A 38 -9.40 -8.47 16.22
CA ASP A 38 -10.55 -7.65 16.59
C ASP A 38 -10.11 -6.40 17.35
N ILE A 39 -9.16 -6.54 18.28
CA ILE A 39 -8.52 -5.39 18.92
C ILE A 39 -7.77 -4.54 17.88
N SER A 40 -7.06 -5.18 16.95
CA SER A 40 -6.34 -4.51 15.86
C SER A 40 -7.23 -3.61 15.01
N LYS A 41 -8.48 -4.02 14.76
CA LYS A 41 -9.49 -3.22 14.05
C LYS A 41 -10.04 -2.05 14.87
N LEU A 42 -10.01 -2.14 16.19
CA LEU A 42 -10.54 -1.10 17.09
C LEU A 42 -9.51 0.00 17.42
N VAL A 43 -8.21 -0.31 17.41
CA VAL A 43 -7.16 0.69 17.65
C VAL A 43 -6.89 1.55 16.41
N ARG A 44 -6.76 2.87 16.62
CA ARG A 44 -6.52 3.82 15.52
C ARG A 44 -5.08 3.84 15.02
N TYR A 45 -4.13 3.37 15.83
CA TYR A 45 -2.71 3.42 15.52
C TYR A 45 -2.18 2.01 15.32
N LYS A 46 -1.34 1.86 14.29
CA LYS A 46 -0.65 0.61 14.01
C LYS A 46 0.82 0.76 14.39
N VAL A 47 1.34 -0.21 15.14
CA VAL A 47 2.78 -0.34 15.38
C VAL A 47 3.36 -1.20 14.26
N LYS A 48 4.51 -0.81 13.73
CA LYS A 48 5.26 -1.58 12.72
C LYS A 48 6.74 -1.57 13.04
N GLU A 49 7.41 -2.68 12.80
CA GLU A 49 8.87 -2.74 12.90
C GLU A 49 9.52 -1.88 11.81
N ARG A 50 10.71 -1.37 12.11
CA ARG A 50 11.50 -0.65 11.12
C ARG A 50 11.84 -1.58 9.95
N GLY A 51 11.44 -1.18 8.74
CA GLY A 51 11.66 -1.97 7.53
C GLY A 51 10.63 -3.08 7.30
N GLU A 52 9.61 -3.21 8.14
CA GLU A 52 8.56 -4.23 7.98
C GLU A 52 7.85 -4.11 6.63
N ASN A 53 7.50 -2.89 6.19
CA ASN A 53 6.86 -2.67 4.89
C ASN A 53 7.73 -3.17 3.73
N ASP A 54 9.05 -2.94 3.78
CA ASP A 54 9.96 -3.39 2.73
C ASP A 54 10.09 -4.90 2.74
N ARG A 55 10.20 -5.51 3.92
CA ARG A 55 10.20 -6.97 4.10
C ARG A 55 8.91 -7.59 3.52
N THR A 56 7.74 -7.05 3.85
CA THR A 56 6.46 -7.52 3.32
C THR A 56 6.36 -7.33 1.81
N ARG A 57 6.83 -6.20 1.28
CA ARG A 57 6.86 -5.96 -0.17
C ARG A 57 7.75 -6.96 -0.89
N LEU A 58 8.93 -7.23 -0.36
CA LEU A 58 9.86 -8.21 -0.91
C LEU A 58 9.30 -9.64 -0.81
N ALA A 59 8.69 -10.00 0.33
CA ALA A 59 8.05 -11.30 0.50
C ALA A 59 6.99 -11.54 -0.59
N LYS A 60 6.11 -10.55 -0.84
CA LYS A 60 5.13 -10.63 -1.92
C LYS A 60 5.74 -10.83 -3.30
N ILE A 61 6.89 -10.19 -3.56
CA ILE A 61 7.61 -10.35 -4.83
C ILE A 61 8.21 -11.76 -4.93
N PHE A 62 8.78 -12.30 -3.86
CA PHE A 62 9.36 -13.64 -3.86
C PHE A 62 8.30 -14.75 -3.88
N GLU A 63 7.12 -14.51 -3.32
CA GLU A 63 5.97 -15.42 -3.34
C GLU A 63 5.14 -15.29 -4.63
N PHE A 64 5.49 -14.37 -5.53
CA PHE A 64 4.76 -14.16 -6.78
C PHE A 64 4.92 -15.37 -7.71
N MET A 65 3.86 -16.14 -7.86
CA MET A 65 3.82 -17.34 -8.72
C MET A 65 3.60 -17.03 -10.20
N GLY A 66 3.47 -15.75 -10.55
CA GLY A 66 3.12 -15.30 -11.89
C GLY A 66 1.73 -14.65 -11.94
N PRO A 67 1.44 -13.98 -13.06
CA PRO A 67 0.12 -13.40 -13.30
C PRO A 67 -0.94 -14.50 -13.47
N ASP A 68 -2.22 -14.15 -13.28
CA ASP A 68 -3.33 -15.02 -13.66
C ASP A 68 -3.35 -15.29 -15.18
N ASP A 69 -4.11 -16.31 -15.60
CA ASP A 69 -4.13 -16.78 -16.99
C ASP A 69 -4.57 -15.69 -17.98
N ASP A 70 -5.50 -14.83 -17.60
CA ASP A 70 -6.00 -13.76 -18.47
C ASP A 70 -4.92 -12.69 -18.67
N THR A 71 -4.28 -12.28 -17.59
CA THR A 71 -3.15 -11.35 -17.61
C THR A 71 -1.97 -11.96 -18.40
N LEU A 72 -1.68 -13.24 -18.22
CA LEU A 72 -0.62 -13.94 -18.96
C LEU A 72 -0.94 -14.00 -20.46
N ASN A 73 -2.18 -14.30 -20.83
CA ASN A 73 -2.63 -14.32 -22.22
C ASN A 73 -2.52 -12.94 -22.87
N LEU A 74 -2.89 -11.87 -22.15
CA LEU A 74 -2.75 -10.50 -22.61
C LEU A 74 -1.28 -10.13 -22.85
N LEU A 75 -0.41 -10.46 -21.90
CA LEU A 75 1.04 -10.22 -22.00
C LEU A 75 1.67 -10.96 -23.19
N ASN A 76 1.30 -12.22 -23.39
CA ASN A 76 1.81 -13.03 -24.50
C ASN A 76 1.31 -12.52 -25.85
N SER A 77 0.03 -12.14 -25.93
CA SER A 77 -0.57 -11.60 -27.16
C SER A 77 0.06 -10.27 -27.60
N ASN A 78 0.67 -9.53 -26.67
CA ASN A 78 1.31 -8.25 -26.92
C ASN A 78 2.83 -8.29 -26.72
N ILE A 79 3.45 -9.47 -26.73
CA ILE A 79 4.87 -9.64 -26.39
C ILE A 79 5.80 -8.76 -27.22
N SER A 80 5.52 -8.63 -28.51
CA SER A 80 6.27 -7.78 -29.43
C SER A 80 6.18 -6.30 -29.07
N ALA A 81 5.02 -5.83 -28.63
CA ALA A 81 4.80 -4.44 -28.27
C ALA A 81 5.55 -4.06 -26.97
N TRP A 82 5.38 -4.85 -25.90
CA TRP A 82 5.97 -4.52 -24.60
C TRP A 82 7.46 -4.81 -24.49
N THR A 83 8.02 -5.68 -25.34
CA THR A 83 9.48 -5.90 -25.40
C THR A 83 10.19 -4.86 -26.26
N THR A 84 9.52 -4.28 -27.27
CA THR A 84 10.11 -3.28 -28.16
C THR A 84 10.16 -1.90 -27.50
N ASP A 85 9.06 -1.47 -26.90
CA ASP A 85 8.99 -0.24 -26.11
C ASP A 85 8.10 -0.46 -24.88
N PRO A 86 8.69 -0.94 -23.76
CA PRO A 86 7.93 -1.17 -22.54
C PRO A 86 7.24 0.10 -22.05
N ALA A 87 7.88 1.26 -22.18
CA ALA A 87 7.30 2.50 -21.70
C ALA A 87 6.03 2.83 -22.48
N ALA A 88 6.07 2.78 -23.81
CA ALA A 88 4.89 3.04 -24.64
C ALA A 88 3.78 1.99 -24.47
N PHE A 89 4.13 0.72 -24.23
CA PHE A 89 3.13 -0.32 -23.99
C PHE A 89 2.33 -0.08 -22.70
N TRP A 90 3.02 0.33 -21.64
CA TRP A 90 2.38 0.66 -20.36
C TRP A 90 1.83 2.09 -20.31
N MET A 91 2.09 2.91 -21.33
CA MET A 91 1.46 4.22 -21.45
C MET A 91 -0.01 4.05 -21.75
N ARG A 92 -0.84 4.61 -20.86
CA ARG A 92 -2.28 4.65 -21.06
C ARG A 92 -2.57 5.43 -22.36
N PRO A 93 -3.46 4.94 -23.25
CA PRO A 93 -3.91 5.73 -24.38
C PRO A 93 -4.45 7.05 -23.83
N ALA A 94 -3.94 8.18 -24.34
CA ALA A 94 -4.44 9.49 -23.94
C ALA A 94 -5.96 9.52 -24.12
N PRO A 95 -6.71 10.14 -23.19
CA PRO A 95 -8.15 10.29 -23.36
C PRO A 95 -8.39 10.89 -24.74
N CYS A 96 -9.24 10.23 -25.52
CA CYS A 96 -9.50 10.62 -26.89
C CYS A 96 -10.13 12.02 -26.86
N PHE A 97 -9.32 13.07 -27.03
CA PHE A 97 -9.80 14.42 -27.29
C PHE A 97 -10.35 14.46 -28.71
N LEU A 98 -11.52 13.86 -28.90
CA LEU A 98 -12.31 14.07 -30.10
C LEU A 98 -12.82 15.51 -29.99
N GLY A 99 -12.19 16.44 -30.72
CA GLY A 99 -12.52 17.88 -30.73
C GLY A 99 -13.96 18.21 -31.17
N HIS A 100 -14.79 17.20 -31.40
CA HIS A 100 -16.19 17.30 -31.82
C HIS A 100 -17.22 16.76 -30.82
N ILE A 101 -16.82 16.21 -29.66
CA ILE A 101 -17.78 15.83 -28.60
C ILE A 101 -17.96 16.95 -27.58
N ALA A 102 -19.18 17.05 -27.06
CA ALA A 102 -19.53 17.97 -25.99
C ALA A 102 -18.62 17.78 -24.77
N ALA A 103 -18.26 18.87 -24.10
CA ALA A 103 -17.33 18.86 -22.95
C ALA A 103 -17.78 17.88 -21.85
N GLN A 104 -19.09 17.69 -21.67
CA GLN A 104 -19.67 16.74 -20.73
C GLN A 104 -19.31 15.28 -21.07
N ALA A 105 -19.28 14.92 -22.36
CA ALA A 105 -18.89 13.59 -22.80
C ALA A 105 -17.39 13.33 -22.61
N GLN A 106 -16.56 14.38 -22.73
CA GLN A 106 -15.13 14.29 -22.43
C GLN A 106 -14.89 14.05 -20.92
N ILE A 107 -15.62 14.75 -20.05
CA ILE A 107 -15.55 14.57 -18.60
C ILE A 107 -15.96 13.14 -18.20
N VAL A 108 -17.07 12.63 -18.75
CA VAL A 108 -17.53 11.25 -18.50
C VAL A 108 -16.52 10.23 -19.02
N GLY A 109 -15.92 10.46 -20.19
CA GLY A 109 -14.85 9.61 -20.72
C GLY A 109 -13.65 9.53 -19.79
N CYS A 110 -13.19 10.68 -19.27
CA CYS A 110 -12.12 10.71 -18.28
C CYS A 110 -12.50 10.01 -16.96
N TYR A 111 -13.73 10.19 -16.48
CA TYR A 111 -14.23 9.57 -15.25
C TYR A 111 -14.37 8.04 -15.35
N ILE A 112 -14.94 7.52 -16.44
CA ILE A 112 -15.01 6.08 -16.69
C ILE A 112 -13.60 5.48 -16.78
N GLN A 113 -12.67 6.24 -17.36
CA GLN A 113 -11.28 5.81 -17.50
C GLN A 113 -10.48 5.86 -16.19
N SER A 114 -10.92 6.65 -15.19
CA SER A 114 -10.35 6.65 -13.83
C SER A 114 -11.01 5.62 -12.91
N GLU A 115 -12.31 5.34 -13.02
CA GLU A 115 -13.00 4.36 -12.16
C GLU A 115 -12.56 2.91 -12.44
N ARG A 116 -12.04 2.62 -13.64
CA ARG A 116 -11.38 1.32 -13.92
C ARG A 116 -10.03 1.17 -13.19
N ASP A 117 -9.49 2.23 -12.58
CA ASP A 117 -8.22 2.18 -11.84
C ASP A 117 -8.37 1.75 -10.38
N ASP A 118 -9.58 1.86 -9.82
CA ASP A 118 -9.87 1.62 -8.39
C ASP A 118 -10.49 0.24 -8.11
N ALA A 119 -10.72 -0.58 -9.15
CA ALA A 119 -11.31 -1.92 -9.09
C ALA A 119 -10.28 -3.02 -9.45
#